data_AF-A0A2W5QVP5-F1
#
_entry.id   AF-A0A2W5QVP5-F1
#
_cell.length_a   1.000
_cell.length_b   1.000
_cell.length_c   1.000
_cell.angle_alpha   90.00
_cell.angle_beta   90.00
_cell.angle_gamma   90.00
#
_symmetry.space_group_name_H-M   'P 1'
#
loop_
_entity.id
_entity.type
_entity.pdbx_description
1 polymer ?
#
loop_
_entity_poly.entity_id
_entity_poly.type
_entity_poly.pdbx_seq_one_letter_code
_entity_poly.pdbx_strand_id
1 'polypeptide(L)'
;MLGVKETVYASHKDKNPSDATVIARLDAAFKKGQLPWVKTPYWREGWFGRGPVQITHRDNYLNFEKRLGVPLTANPSLALDPKIGASIAVVGMAEGLFTGRKLADYSFPAALDAPAKSNPRRIINGPDGTDATVAKAHRAFHAALLAAGGSADKPLDPVITAPPPIPEPTNPAPAELPSQAAFSFGQWRGALIARLFPRT
;
A
#
# COMPACT_ATOMS: atom_id res chain seq x y z
N MET A 1 -6.93 -9.72 19.91
CA MET A 1 -5.72 -8.89 19.81
C MET A 1 -5.81 -8.11 18.51
N LEU A 2 -5.99 -6.79 18.55
CA LEU A 2 -5.94 -5.99 17.32
C LEU A 2 -4.51 -6.08 16.78
N GLY A 3 -4.36 -6.42 15.50
CA GLY A 3 -3.04 -6.51 14.87
C GLY A 3 -2.22 -5.24 15.08
N VAL A 4 -0.91 -5.38 15.17
CA VAL A 4 0.03 -4.26 15.19
C VAL A 4 -0.10 -3.53 13.85
N LYS A 5 -1.02 -2.55 13.80
CA LYS A 5 -1.25 -1.69 12.64
C LYS A 5 -0.35 -0.47 12.80
N GLU A 6 0.89 -0.63 12.39
CA GLU A 6 1.88 0.44 12.29
C GLU A 6 1.43 1.38 11.19
N THR A 7 0.58 2.33 11.55
CA THR A 7 0.09 3.29 10.58
C THR A 7 1.05 4.47 10.58
N VAL A 8 1.81 4.57 9.50
CA VAL A 8 2.59 5.75 9.22
C VAL A 8 1.62 6.82 8.70
N TYR A 9 1.07 7.65 9.60
CA TYR A 9 0.28 8.81 9.22
C TYR A 9 0.67 10.02 10.04
N ALA A 10 0.67 11.20 9.41
CA ALA A 10 0.94 12.46 10.09
C ALA A 10 -0.05 12.73 11.25
N SER A 11 -1.30 12.25 11.12
CA SER A 11 -2.32 12.35 12.15
C SER A 11 -2.28 11.24 13.21
N HIS A 12 -1.40 10.24 13.09
CA HIS A 12 -1.26 9.18 14.08
C HIS A 12 -0.51 9.70 15.32
N LYS A 13 -0.89 9.24 16.51
CA LYS A 13 -0.28 9.65 17.80
C LYS A 13 1.25 9.48 17.85
N ASP A 14 1.78 8.54 17.04
CA ASP A 14 3.21 8.24 16.95
C ASP A 14 3.94 9.09 15.88
N LYS A 15 3.28 10.12 15.29
CA LYS A 15 3.88 11.14 14.41
C LYS A 15 4.71 10.60 13.25
N ASN A 16 4.20 9.61 12.50
CA ASN A 16 4.92 9.01 11.36
C ASN A 16 6.31 8.45 11.77
N PRO A 17 6.37 7.26 12.42
CA PRO A 17 7.63 6.66 12.82
C PRO A 17 8.51 6.33 11.61
N SER A 18 9.84 6.36 11.78
CA SER A 18 10.77 5.95 10.74
C SER A 18 10.58 4.48 10.36
N ASP A 19 10.95 4.12 9.13
CA ASP A 19 10.92 2.74 8.64
C ASP A 19 11.67 1.77 9.58
N ALA A 20 12.83 2.19 10.09
CA ALA A 20 13.60 1.41 11.07
C ALA A 20 12.81 1.14 12.37
N THR A 21 12.05 2.13 12.85
CA THR A 21 11.20 1.98 14.03
C THR A 21 10.08 0.98 13.77
N VAL A 22 9.42 1.09 12.60
CA VAL A 22 8.34 0.18 12.20
C VAL A 22 8.85 -1.25 12.09
N ILE A 23 9.99 -1.45 11.43
CA ILE A 23 10.63 -2.76 11.28
C ILE A 23 10.95 -3.36 12.65
N ALA A 24 11.55 -2.59 13.56
CA ALA A 24 11.91 -3.08 14.89
C ALA A 24 10.68 -3.51 15.71
N ARG A 25 9.57 -2.76 15.62
CA ARG A 25 8.32 -3.09 16.31
C ARG A 25 7.67 -4.35 15.72
N LEU A 26 7.64 -4.48 14.40
CA LEU A 26 7.13 -5.68 13.72
C LEU A 26 7.99 -6.91 14.00
N ASP A 27 9.31 -6.79 14.04
CA ASP A 27 10.21 -7.87 14.43
C ASP A 27 9.98 -8.30 15.89
N ALA A 28 9.79 -7.35 16.81
CA ALA A 28 9.46 -7.66 18.19
C ALA A 28 8.11 -8.40 18.31
N ALA A 29 7.09 -7.99 17.55
CA ALA A 29 5.79 -8.66 17.51
C ALA A 29 5.89 -10.07 16.91
N PHE A 30 6.66 -10.23 15.83
CA PHE A 30 6.91 -11.52 15.20
C PHE A 30 7.63 -12.49 16.14
N LYS A 31 8.69 -12.03 16.82
CA LYS A 31 9.43 -12.82 17.83
C LYS A 31 8.54 -13.27 18.99
N LYS A 32 7.53 -12.47 19.36
CA LYS A 32 6.55 -12.80 20.40
C LYS A 32 5.40 -13.71 19.90
N GLY A 33 5.41 -14.11 18.63
CA GLY A 33 4.34 -14.94 18.05
C GLY A 33 3.01 -14.19 17.85
N GLN A 34 3.02 -12.86 17.83
CA GLN A 34 1.80 -12.04 17.73
C GLN A 34 1.30 -11.90 16.28
N LEU A 35 2.05 -12.42 15.31
CA LEU A 35 1.74 -12.39 13.88
C LEU A 35 1.61 -13.83 13.31
N PRO A 36 0.72 -14.68 13.85
CA PRO A 36 0.64 -16.09 13.47
C PRO A 36 0.24 -16.33 12.00
N TRP A 37 -0.32 -15.32 11.33
CA TRP A 37 -0.67 -15.36 9.91
C TRP A 37 0.50 -15.02 8.97
N VAL A 38 1.65 -14.60 9.50
CA VAL A 38 2.82 -14.25 8.70
C VAL A 38 3.83 -15.40 8.72
N LYS A 39 4.18 -15.89 7.53
CA LYS A 39 5.27 -16.88 7.36
C LYS A 39 6.62 -16.20 7.10
N THR A 40 6.62 -15.21 6.22
CA THR A 40 7.82 -14.49 5.79
C THR A 40 7.70 -13.02 6.18
N PRO A 41 8.67 -12.44 6.91
CA PRO A 41 8.62 -11.07 7.43
C PRO A 41 8.85 -10.03 6.33
N TYR A 42 7.85 -9.84 5.48
CA TYR A 42 7.88 -8.96 4.30
C TYR A 42 8.23 -7.49 4.62
N TRP A 43 8.05 -7.05 5.87
CA TRP A 43 8.34 -5.68 6.30
C TRP A 43 9.83 -5.35 6.35
N ARG A 44 10.72 -6.34 6.48
CA ARG A 44 12.17 -6.09 6.65
C ARG A 44 12.80 -5.40 5.44
N GLU A 45 12.21 -5.59 4.27
CA GLU A 45 12.58 -4.92 3.02
C GLU A 45 11.76 -3.64 2.77
N GLY A 46 11.04 -3.16 3.79
CA GLY A 46 10.24 -1.95 3.70
C GLY A 46 8.81 -2.16 3.18
N TRP A 47 8.33 -3.39 2.96
CA TRP A 47 6.99 -3.63 2.38
C TRP A 47 5.83 -3.68 3.40
N PHE A 48 5.92 -2.91 4.48
CA PHE A 48 4.87 -2.81 5.51
C PHE A 48 3.77 -1.79 5.15
N GLY A 49 2.71 -1.79 5.96
CA GLY A 49 1.49 -1.01 5.75
C GLY A 49 1.73 0.48 5.59
N ARG A 50 1.32 1.06 4.46
CA ARG A 50 1.31 2.53 4.24
C ARG A 50 -0.01 3.03 3.67
N GLY A 51 -0.33 4.29 3.95
CA GLY A 51 -1.51 4.96 3.41
C GLY A 51 -2.84 4.44 3.96
N PRO A 52 -3.97 4.82 3.32
CA PRO A 52 -5.31 4.73 3.95
C PRO A 52 -5.85 3.33 4.00
N VAL A 53 -5.42 2.53 3.04
CA VAL A 53 -5.79 1.13 2.90
C VAL A 53 -4.69 0.18 3.38
N GLN A 54 -3.59 0.72 3.94
CA GLN A 54 -2.50 -0.05 4.52
C GLN A 54 -1.94 -1.10 3.56
N ILE A 55 -1.47 -0.67 2.38
CA ILE A 55 -0.90 -1.61 1.40
C ILE A 55 0.34 -2.30 1.96
N THR A 56 0.46 -3.61 1.77
CA THR A 56 1.58 -4.45 2.23
C THR A 56 2.07 -5.33 1.11
N HIS A 57 3.28 -5.89 1.23
CA HIS A 57 3.94 -6.76 0.24
C HIS A 57 4.41 -6.06 -1.04
N ARG A 58 5.60 -6.42 -1.50
CA ARG A 58 6.25 -5.86 -2.70
C ARG A 58 5.37 -5.90 -3.94
N ASP A 59 4.64 -6.99 -4.15
CA ASP A 59 3.80 -7.17 -5.34
C ASP A 59 2.67 -6.14 -5.41
N ASN A 60 2.09 -5.75 -4.27
CA ASN A 60 1.08 -4.69 -4.24
C ASN A 60 1.68 -3.33 -4.58
N TYR A 61 2.86 -3.01 -4.03
CA TYR A 61 3.59 -1.80 -4.38
C TYR A 61 3.88 -1.74 -5.88
N LEU A 62 4.36 -2.84 -6.48
CA LEU A 62 4.61 -2.95 -7.91
C LEU A 62 3.34 -2.84 -8.76
N ASN A 63 2.23 -3.44 -8.31
CA ASN A 63 0.95 -3.37 -9.01
C ASN A 63 0.40 -1.94 -9.10
N PHE A 64 0.52 -1.17 -8.01
CA PHE A 64 0.12 0.23 -7.99
C PHE A 64 1.12 1.14 -8.70
N GLU A 65 2.43 0.84 -8.65
CA GLU A 65 3.44 1.57 -9.43
C GLU A 65 3.10 1.56 -10.92
N LYS A 66 2.80 0.38 -11.47
CA LYS A 66 2.44 0.22 -12.89
C LYS A 66 1.17 0.98 -13.28
N ARG A 67 0.18 1.06 -12.37
CA ARG A 67 -1.12 1.70 -12.63
C ARG A 67 -1.08 3.21 -12.49
N LEU A 68 -0.29 3.70 -11.54
CA LEU A 68 -0.24 5.11 -11.20
C LEU A 68 0.93 5.84 -11.87
N GLY A 69 1.91 5.10 -12.42
CA GLY A 69 3.13 5.69 -12.98
C GLY A 69 4.03 6.33 -11.90
N VAL A 70 3.90 5.88 -10.65
CA VAL A 70 4.61 6.42 -9.48
C VAL A 70 5.61 5.37 -8.99
N PRO A 71 6.89 5.71 -8.72
CA PRO A 71 7.93 4.74 -8.39
C PRO A 71 7.83 4.22 -6.94
N LEU A 72 6.72 3.53 -6.62
CA LEU A 72 6.40 3.01 -5.29
C LEU A 72 7.37 1.91 -4.83
N THR A 73 7.99 1.17 -5.75
CA THR A 73 8.98 0.15 -5.40
C THR A 73 10.36 0.75 -5.11
N ALA A 74 10.70 1.88 -5.73
CA ALA A 74 11.91 2.61 -5.42
C ALA A 74 11.75 3.49 -4.16
N ASN A 75 10.55 4.05 -3.95
CA ASN A 75 10.24 4.87 -2.78
C ASN A 75 8.85 4.51 -2.20
N PRO A 76 8.77 3.49 -1.33
CA PRO A 76 7.51 3.05 -0.71
C PRO A 76 6.78 4.14 0.08
N SER A 77 7.51 5.13 0.60
CA SER A 77 6.93 6.23 1.39
C SER A 77 6.03 7.15 0.58
N LEU A 78 6.09 7.12 -0.76
CA LEU A 78 5.14 7.83 -1.62
C LEU A 78 3.68 7.41 -1.38
N ALA A 79 3.42 6.19 -0.88
CA ALA A 79 2.08 5.75 -0.49
C ALA A 79 1.50 6.52 0.73
N LEU A 80 2.31 7.33 1.41
CA LEU A 80 1.90 8.20 2.51
C LEU A 80 1.40 9.57 2.05
N ASP A 81 1.75 9.96 0.82
CA ASP A 81 1.18 11.17 0.23
C ASP A 81 -0.34 11.00 0.13
N PRO A 82 -1.14 11.97 0.62
CA PRO A 82 -2.59 11.83 0.63
C PRO A 82 -3.21 11.63 -0.75
N LYS A 83 -2.65 12.22 -1.81
CA LYS A 83 -3.18 12.07 -3.17
C LYS A 83 -2.86 10.68 -3.70
N ILE A 84 -1.61 10.25 -3.59
CA ILE A 84 -1.19 8.91 -4.02
C ILE A 84 -1.92 7.83 -3.22
N GLY A 85 -2.01 7.97 -1.90
CA GLY A 85 -2.75 7.06 -1.03
C GLY A 85 -4.24 6.98 -1.38
N ALA A 86 -4.88 8.10 -1.70
CA ALA A 86 -6.26 8.13 -2.19
C ALA A 86 -6.39 7.45 -3.56
N SER A 87 -5.48 7.70 -4.51
CA SER A 87 -5.44 7.03 -5.81
C SER A 87 -5.30 5.52 -5.66
N ILE A 88 -4.40 5.05 -4.79
CA ILE A 88 -4.23 3.62 -4.45
C ILE A 88 -5.55 3.02 -3.95
N ALA A 89 -6.23 3.72 -3.03
CA ALA A 89 -7.51 3.25 -2.50
C ALA A 89 -8.59 3.17 -3.60
N VAL A 90 -8.77 4.25 -4.37
CA VAL A 90 -9.81 4.33 -5.41
C VAL A 90 -9.57 3.32 -6.52
N VAL A 91 -8.36 3.30 -7.10
CA VAL A 91 -7.99 2.34 -8.16
C VAL A 91 -8.08 0.90 -7.65
N GLY A 92 -7.58 0.64 -6.45
CA GLY A 92 -7.65 -0.68 -5.84
C GLY A 92 -9.09 -1.18 -5.63
N MET A 93 -9.99 -0.29 -5.21
CA MET A 93 -11.42 -0.62 -5.07
C MET A 93 -12.14 -0.75 -6.42
N ALA A 94 -11.78 0.08 -7.41
CA ALA A 94 -12.39 0.05 -8.74
C ALA A 94 -12.02 -1.22 -9.52
N GLU A 95 -10.77 -1.67 -9.41
CA GLU A 95 -10.25 -2.84 -10.13
C GLU A 95 -10.25 -4.13 -9.29
N GLY A 96 -10.53 -4.05 -8.00
CA GLY A 96 -10.60 -5.21 -7.10
C GLY A 96 -9.24 -5.78 -6.72
N LEU A 97 -8.23 -4.94 -6.54
CA LEU A 97 -6.83 -5.36 -6.35
C LEU A 97 -6.49 -5.87 -4.94
N PHE A 98 -7.40 -5.75 -3.97
CA PHE A 98 -7.14 -6.19 -2.60
C PHE A 98 -7.66 -7.61 -2.35
N THR A 99 -8.95 -7.88 -2.63
CA THR A 99 -9.58 -9.19 -2.38
C THR A 99 -10.15 -9.84 -3.64
N GLY A 100 -10.01 -9.20 -4.81
CA GLY A 100 -10.68 -9.60 -6.05
C GLY A 100 -12.08 -9.01 -6.22
N ARG A 101 -12.71 -8.50 -5.16
CA ARG A 101 -14.01 -7.83 -5.23
C ARG A 101 -13.82 -6.36 -5.58
N LYS A 102 -14.68 -5.82 -6.44
CA LYS A 102 -14.60 -4.43 -6.93
C LYS A 102 -15.91 -3.68 -6.72
N LEU A 103 -15.84 -2.34 -6.82
CA LEU A 103 -17.02 -1.47 -6.69
C LEU A 103 -18.17 -1.88 -7.62
N ALA A 104 -17.86 -2.26 -8.86
CA ALA A 104 -18.86 -2.69 -9.85
C ALA A 104 -19.58 -4.01 -9.50
N ASP A 105 -19.12 -4.76 -8.49
CA ASP A 105 -19.80 -5.97 -8.00
C ASP A 105 -20.99 -5.63 -7.07
N TYR A 106 -21.22 -4.35 -6.78
CA TYR A 106 -22.19 -3.88 -5.79
C TYR A 106 -23.15 -2.83 -6.34
N SER A 107 -24.43 -2.96 -5.99
CA SER A 107 -25.45 -1.97 -6.33
C SER A 107 -25.61 -0.96 -5.19
N PHE A 108 -25.09 0.24 -5.38
CA PHE A 108 -25.19 1.33 -4.40
C PHE A 108 -26.51 2.12 -4.57
N PRO A 109 -27.06 2.70 -3.47
CA PRO A 109 -26.55 2.64 -2.10
C PRO A 109 -26.94 1.37 -1.35
N ALA A 110 -27.86 0.56 -1.88
CA ALA A 110 -28.45 -0.60 -1.19
C ALA A 110 -27.41 -1.60 -0.63
N ALA A 111 -26.29 -1.78 -1.32
CA ALA A 111 -25.21 -2.64 -0.86
C ALA A 111 -24.63 -2.25 0.51
N LEU A 112 -24.72 -0.98 0.92
CA LEU A 112 -24.18 -0.50 2.21
C LEU A 112 -24.90 -1.11 3.42
N ASP A 113 -26.16 -1.53 3.26
CA ASP A 113 -26.96 -2.15 4.31
C ASP A 113 -26.99 -3.69 4.22
N ALA A 114 -26.25 -4.26 3.26
CA ALA A 114 -26.13 -5.71 3.15
C ALA A 114 -25.43 -6.33 4.39
N PRO A 115 -25.68 -7.61 4.69
CA PRO A 115 -25.02 -8.32 5.79
C PRO A 115 -23.49 -8.25 5.70
N ALA A 116 -22.79 -8.34 6.84
CA ALA A 116 -21.33 -8.22 6.93
C ALA A 116 -20.56 -9.12 5.95
N LYS A 117 -21.08 -10.32 5.65
CA LYS A 117 -20.50 -11.27 4.70
C LYS A 117 -20.51 -10.80 3.24
N SER A 118 -21.40 -9.88 2.90
CA SER A 118 -21.71 -9.48 1.53
C SER A 118 -21.73 -7.97 1.31
N ASN A 119 -21.35 -7.15 2.29
CA ASN A 119 -21.27 -5.71 2.13
C ASN A 119 -20.02 -5.27 1.33
N PRO A 120 -19.94 -4.01 0.88
CA PRO A 120 -18.78 -3.49 0.13
C PRO A 120 -17.46 -3.47 0.88
N ARG A 121 -17.44 -3.61 2.22
CA ARG A 121 -16.18 -3.67 2.98
C ARG A 121 -15.30 -4.84 2.53
N ARG A 122 -15.92 -5.89 1.99
CA ARG A 122 -15.21 -7.04 1.42
C ARG A 122 -14.29 -6.68 0.25
N ILE A 123 -14.44 -5.51 -0.38
CA ILE A 123 -13.52 -4.99 -1.40
C ILE A 123 -12.10 -4.85 -0.83
N ILE A 124 -11.95 -4.35 0.41
CA ILE A 124 -10.63 -4.08 1.01
C ILE A 124 -10.21 -5.19 1.98
N ASN A 125 -11.10 -5.67 2.83
CA ASN A 125 -10.71 -6.51 3.97
C ASN A 125 -11.59 -7.75 4.11
N GLY A 126 -11.01 -8.85 4.60
CA GLY A 126 -11.71 -10.05 5.08
C GLY A 126 -12.47 -9.82 6.41
N PRO A 127 -13.33 -10.76 6.86
CA PRO A 127 -14.10 -10.54 8.09
C PRO A 127 -13.15 -10.51 9.27
N ASP A 128 -13.19 -9.45 10.07
CA ASP A 128 -12.26 -9.24 11.19
C ASP A 128 -12.96 -8.84 12.49
N GLY A 129 -14.30 -8.96 12.53
CA GLY A 129 -15.13 -8.63 13.69
C GLY A 129 -15.33 -7.12 13.92
N THR A 130 -14.82 -6.25 13.04
CA THR A 130 -14.96 -4.79 13.21
C THR A 130 -15.98 -4.17 12.26
N ASP A 131 -16.79 -4.98 11.57
CA ASP A 131 -17.76 -4.56 10.56
C ASP A 131 -18.71 -3.46 11.06
N ALA A 132 -19.31 -3.68 12.24
CA ALA A 132 -20.23 -2.71 12.85
C ALA A 132 -19.55 -1.36 13.15
N THR A 133 -18.31 -1.38 13.66
CA THR A 133 -17.53 -0.17 13.97
C THR A 133 -17.26 0.64 12.71
N VAL A 134 -16.83 -0.03 11.62
CA VAL A 134 -16.55 0.64 10.35
C VAL A 134 -17.84 1.18 9.72
N ALA A 135 -18.93 0.42 9.75
CA ALA A 135 -20.22 0.88 9.24
C ALA A 135 -20.73 2.13 10.00
N LYS A 136 -20.57 2.16 11.33
CA LYS A 136 -20.91 3.34 12.15
C LYS A 136 -20.07 4.56 11.76
N ALA A 137 -18.76 4.40 11.63
CA ALA A 137 -17.85 5.48 11.24
C ALA A 137 -18.18 6.01 9.84
N HIS A 138 -18.40 5.10 8.87
CA HIS A 138 -18.83 5.45 7.51
C HIS A 138 -20.11 6.31 7.51
N ARG A 139 -21.16 5.86 8.22
CA ARG A 139 -22.44 6.59 8.24
C ARG A 139 -22.31 7.97 8.86
N ALA A 140 -21.54 8.10 9.94
CA ALA A 140 -21.27 9.40 10.56
C ALA A 140 -20.51 10.34 9.60
N PHE A 141 -19.49 9.83 8.91
CA PHE A 141 -18.73 10.61 7.94
C PHE A 141 -19.58 11.03 6.73
N HIS A 142 -20.38 10.11 6.18
CA HIS A 142 -21.30 10.40 5.09
C HIS A 142 -22.32 11.48 5.47
N ALA A 143 -22.91 11.40 6.68
CA ALA A 143 -23.81 12.43 7.18
C ALA A 143 -23.13 13.81 7.30
N ALA A 144 -21.87 13.84 7.76
CA ALA A 144 -21.10 15.09 7.84
C ALA A 144 -20.81 15.67 6.44
N LEU A 145 -20.52 14.83 5.44
CA LEU A 145 -20.35 15.28 4.06
C LEU A 145 -21.63 15.93 3.50
N LEU A 146 -22.78 15.29 3.73
CA LEU A 146 -24.08 15.85 3.31
C LEU A 146 -24.37 17.18 4.03
N ALA A 147 -24.13 17.26 5.33
CA ALA A 147 -24.32 18.48 6.11
C ALA A 147 -23.40 19.62 5.66
N ALA A 148 -22.21 19.30 5.14
CA ALA A 148 -21.28 20.27 4.55
C ALA A 148 -21.64 20.68 3.11
N GLY A 149 -22.78 20.24 2.57
CA GLY A 149 -23.22 20.53 1.21
C GLY A 149 -22.64 19.60 0.13
N GLY A 150 -21.99 18.51 0.53
CA GLY A 150 -21.64 17.42 -0.38
C GLY A 150 -22.89 16.75 -0.93
N SER A 151 -22.94 16.47 -2.22
CA SER A 151 -24.04 15.74 -2.86
C SER A 151 -23.46 14.66 -3.76
N ALA A 152 -23.99 13.44 -3.67
CA ALA A 152 -23.59 12.33 -4.54
C ALA A 152 -23.94 12.58 -6.02
N ASP A 153 -24.90 13.48 -6.26
CA ASP A 153 -25.40 13.84 -7.59
C ASP A 153 -24.65 15.01 -8.24
N LYS A 154 -23.74 15.67 -7.50
CA LYS A 154 -22.89 16.69 -8.12
C LYS A 154 -21.75 15.95 -8.83
N PRO A 155 -21.64 15.99 -10.17
CA PRO A 155 -20.46 15.48 -10.82
C PRO A 155 -19.27 16.20 -10.20
N LEU A 156 -18.31 15.43 -9.67
CA LEU A 156 -17.02 16.01 -9.35
C LEU A 156 -16.49 16.54 -10.68
N ASP A 157 -16.21 17.84 -10.76
CA ASP A 157 -15.42 18.37 -11.86
C ASP A 157 -14.18 17.46 -11.97
N PRO A 158 -13.83 16.95 -13.16
CA PRO A 158 -12.75 16.01 -13.31
C PRO A 158 -11.43 16.69 -12.99
N VAL A 159 -11.08 16.78 -11.71
CA VAL A 159 -9.75 17.14 -11.24
C VAL A 159 -8.93 15.86 -11.23
N ILE A 160 -8.73 15.27 -12.41
CA ILE A 160 -7.54 14.47 -12.68
C ILE A 160 -6.49 15.45 -13.22
N THR A 161 -6.08 16.41 -12.38
CA THR A 161 -4.78 17.02 -12.61
C THR A 161 -3.77 15.92 -12.31
N ALA A 162 -2.83 15.69 -13.23
CA ALA A 162 -1.68 14.82 -13.03
C ALA A 162 -1.15 14.96 -11.59
N PRO A 163 -0.64 13.87 -10.97
CA PRO A 163 -0.01 13.98 -9.66
C PRO A 163 0.98 15.15 -9.69
N PRO A 164 0.97 16.02 -8.66
CA PRO A 164 1.90 17.14 -8.61
C PRO A 164 3.32 16.63 -8.88
N PRO A 165 4.20 17.44 -9.50
CA PRO A 165 5.58 17.04 -9.75
C PRO A 165 6.14 16.45 -8.47
N ILE A 166 6.76 15.27 -8.60
CA ILE A 166 7.32 14.50 -7.50
C ILE A 166 8.11 15.47 -6.60
N PRO A 167 7.72 15.69 -5.33
CA PRO A 167 8.54 16.51 -4.45
C PRO A 167 9.92 15.85 -4.36
N GLU A 168 10.98 16.64 -4.56
CA GLU A 168 12.34 16.17 -4.35
C GLU A 168 12.43 15.50 -2.98
N PRO A 169 13.11 14.34 -2.86
CA PRO A 169 13.23 13.66 -1.59
C PRO A 169 13.90 14.60 -0.57
N THR A 170 13.16 15.03 0.44
CA THR A 170 13.67 15.88 1.53
C THR A 170 14.42 15.10 2.61
N ASN A 171 14.76 13.84 2.34
CA ASN A 171 15.71 13.14 3.20
C ASN A 171 17.12 13.66 2.90
N PRO A 172 17.96 13.89 3.92
CA PRO A 172 19.37 14.13 3.68
C PRO A 172 19.90 12.96 2.85
N ALA A 173 20.71 13.29 1.84
CA ALA A 173 21.34 12.32 0.97
C ALA A 173 21.89 11.14 1.81
N PRO A 174 21.77 9.89 1.34
CA PRO A 174 22.52 8.79 1.94
C PRO A 174 23.97 9.25 2.09
N ALA A 175 24.55 9.07 3.28
CA ALA A 175 25.97 9.30 3.50
C ALA A 175 26.74 8.67 2.33
N GLU A 176 27.56 9.48 1.66
CA GLU A 176 28.30 9.10 0.46
C GLU A 176 28.91 7.71 0.65
N LEU A 177 28.46 6.75 -0.17
CA LEU A 177 29.18 5.49 -0.29
C LEU A 177 30.59 5.82 -0.81
N PRO A 178 31.66 5.27 -0.20
CA PRO A 178 33.02 5.59 -0.61
C PRO A 178 33.17 5.32 -2.11
N SER A 179 33.70 6.31 -2.82
CA SER A 179 33.87 6.29 -4.27
C SER A 179 34.64 5.04 -4.68
N GLN A 180 33.95 4.05 -5.26
CA GLN A 180 34.61 2.99 -5.97
C GLN A 180 34.62 3.33 -7.45
N ALA A 181 35.85 3.59 -7.88
CA ALA A 181 36.39 3.59 -9.21
C ALA A 181 35.49 3.04 -10.32
N ALA A 182 35.48 3.79 -11.42
CA ALA A 182 34.92 3.48 -12.72
C ALA A 182 35.00 1.99 -13.08
N PHE A 183 33.84 1.33 -13.15
CA PHE A 183 33.66 0.12 -13.96
C PHE A 183 33.09 0.53 -15.31
N SER A 184 34.00 0.66 -16.28
CA SER A 184 33.70 0.87 -17.70
C SER A 184 32.98 -0.36 -18.26
N PHE A 185 31.81 -0.14 -18.86
CA PHE A 185 31.08 -1.16 -19.60
C PHE A 185 31.69 -1.29 -21.00
N GLY A 186 32.50 -2.33 -21.20
CA GLY A 186 32.88 -2.79 -22.52
C GLY A 186 34.36 -3.09 -22.64
N GLN A 187 34.72 -4.37 -22.58
CA GLN A 187 35.86 -4.94 -23.31
C GLN A 187 35.92 -6.49 -23.18
N TRP A 188 35.78 -7.18 -24.32
CA TRP A 188 36.24 -8.55 -24.68
C TRP A 188 35.56 -9.78 -24.01
N ARG A 189 34.84 -10.66 -24.74
CA ARG A 189 35.27 -11.73 -25.69
C ARG A 189 36.30 -12.73 -25.11
N GLY A 190 35.90 -14.00 -24.96
CA GLY A 190 36.83 -15.14 -24.86
C GLY A 190 36.25 -16.37 -24.16
N ALA A 191 36.32 -17.52 -24.83
CA ALA A 191 35.67 -18.79 -24.50
C ALA A 191 36.20 -19.51 -23.24
N LEU A 192 35.41 -20.43 -22.66
CA LEU A 192 35.80 -21.84 -22.65
C LEU A 192 34.63 -22.81 -22.40
N ILE A 193 34.70 -23.91 -23.14
CA ILE A 193 33.86 -25.10 -23.15
C ILE A 193 34.21 -25.99 -21.95
N ALA A 194 33.20 -26.61 -21.31
CA ALA A 194 33.28 -28.02 -20.88
C ALA A 194 31.89 -28.58 -20.58
N ARG A 195 31.58 -29.64 -21.32
CA ARG A 195 30.34 -30.41 -21.38
C ARG A 195 30.58 -31.68 -20.54
N LEU A 196 29.75 -31.95 -19.54
CA LEU A 196 29.70 -33.27 -18.89
C LEU A 196 28.26 -33.67 -18.59
N PHE A 197 27.66 -34.39 -19.53
CA PHE A 197 26.63 -35.37 -19.24
C PHE A 197 27.01 -36.66 -19.99
N PRO A 198 27.09 -37.82 -19.32
CA PRO A 198 27.30 -39.09 -19.99
C PRO A 198 25.95 -39.65 -20.44
N ARG A 199 25.90 -40.22 -21.64
CA ARG A 199 24.95 -41.29 -21.98
C ARG A 199 25.69 -42.35 -22.80
N THR A 200 25.35 -43.58 -22.47
CA THR A 200 25.59 -44.85 -23.16
C THR A 200 25.40 -44.77 -24.66
#